data_AF-A0A838FDA2-F1
#
_entry.id   AF-A0A838FDA2-F1
#
_cell.length_a   1.000
_cell.length_b   1.000
_cell.length_c   1.000
_cell.angle_alpha   90.00
_cell.angle_beta   90.00
_cell.angle_gamma   90.00
#
_symmetry.space_group_name_H-M   'P 1'
#
loop_
_entity.id
_entity.type
_entity.pdbx_description
1 polymer ?
#
loop_
_entity_poly.entity_id
_entity_poly.type
_entity_poly.pdbx_seq_one_letter_code
_entity_poly.pdbx_strand_id
1 'polypeptide(L)' 'MQSEAKIIQQYLNEVPAERKDAFTKLRETILANLPKGFVEEMSYGMIGYIVPHSIYPKGYHCDPKLPLPFFSIASQK' A
#
# COMPACT_ATOMS: atom_id res chain seq x y z
N MET A 1 -8.64 13.66 -1.04
CA MET A 1 -7.43 14.38 -0.60
C MET A 1 -6.33 13.34 -0.39
N GLN A 2 -5.13 13.58 -0.90
CA GLN A 2 -4.01 12.65 -0.79
C GLN A 2 -3.33 12.82 0.58
N SER A 3 -2.99 11.72 1.27
CA SER A 3 -2.26 11.78 2.54
C SER A 3 -0.79 12.14 2.29
N GLU A 4 -0.18 12.86 3.22
CA GLU A 4 1.26 13.18 3.22
C GLU A 4 2.09 12.18 4.04
N ALA A 5 1.44 11.14 4.59
CA ALA A 5 2.11 10.10 5.35
C ALA A 5 3.24 9.43 4.56
N LYS A 6 4.41 9.33 5.17
CA LYS A 6 5.61 8.70 4.56
C LYS A 6 5.78 7.25 4.96
N ILE A 7 5.16 6.84 6.06
CA ILE A 7 5.16 5.46 6.54
C ILE A 7 3.75 5.02 6.92
N ILE A 8 3.49 3.72 6.82
CA ILE A 8 2.17 3.12 7.04
C ILE A 8 1.59 3.48 8.40
N GLN A 9 2.42 3.51 9.45
CA GLN A 9 1.96 3.86 10.80
C GLN A 9 1.41 5.29 10.88
N GLN A 10 2.00 6.24 10.15
CA GLN A 10 1.46 7.61 10.07
C GLN A 10 0.09 7.60 9.39
N TYR A 11 -0.04 6.88 8.26
CA TYR A 11 -1.31 6.75 7.55
C TYR A 11 -2.41 6.16 8.45
N LEU A 12 -2.10 5.09 9.19
CA LEU A 12 -3.04 4.45 10.12
C LEU A 12 -3.48 5.37 11.28
N ASN A 13 -2.66 6.36 11.63
CA ASN A 13 -3.02 7.37 12.63
C ASN A 13 -3.93 8.46 12.05
N GLU A 14 -3.88 8.71 10.74
CA GLU A 14 -4.75 9.66 10.03
C GLU A 14 -6.13 9.08 9.72
N VAL A 15 -6.30 7.75 9.74
CA VAL A 15 -7.60 7.13 9.54
C VAL A 15 -8.57 7.57 10.66
N PRO A 16 -9.75 8.12 10.31
CA PRO A 16 -10.75 8.54 11.30
C PRO A 16 -11.16 7.40 12.24
N ALA A 17 -11.39 7.73 13.51
CA ALA A 17 -11.67 6.75 14.56
C ALA A 17 -12.84 5.81 14.19
N GLU A 18 -13.89 6.35 13.57
CA GLU A 18 -15.08 5.60 13.16
C GLU A 18 -14.82 4.60 12.01
N ARG A 19 -13.69 4.72 11.29
CA ARG A 19 -13.30 3.81 10.20
C ARG A 19 -12.12 2.92 10.57
N LYS A 20 -11.42 3.22 11.67
CA LYS A 20 -10.13 2.61 12.01
C LYS A 20 -10.22 1.09 12.18
N ASP A 21 -11.27 0.60 12.83
CA ASP A 21 -11.47 -0.85 13.03
C ASP A 21 -11.69 -1.59 11.70
N ALA A 22 -12.59 -1.09 10.87
CA ALA A 22 -12.87 -1.69 9.56
C ALA A 22 -11.65 -1.65 8.64
N PHE A 23 -10.93 -0.51 8.62
CA PHE A 23 -9.73 -0.34 7.81
C PHE A 23 -8.59 -1.26 8.26
N THR A 24 -8.37 -1.38 9.58
CA THR A 24 -7.37 -2.29 10.15
C THR A 24 -7.68 -3.73 9.79
N LYS A 25 -8.94 -4.16 9.97
CA LYS A 25 -9.37 -5.53 9.60
C LYS A 25 -9.16 -5.84 8.13
N LEU A 26 -9.46 -4.88 7.24
CA LEU A 26 -9.20 -5.02 5.80
C LEU A 26 -7.70 -5.21 5.53
N ARG A 27 -6.85 -4.35 6.10
CA ARG A 27 -5.38 -4.42 5.96
C ARG A 27 -4.84 -5.77 6.46
N GLU A 28 -5.25 -6.22 7.64
CA GLU A 28 -4.84 -7.52 8.19
C GLU A 28 -5.26 -8.69 7.31
N THR A 29 -6.49 -8.65 6.78
CA THR A 29 -7.00 -9.67 5.85
C THR A 29 -6.15 -9.71 4.59
N ILE A 30 -5.78 -8.54 4.05
CA ILE A 30 -4.89 -8.46 2.90
C ILE A 30 -3.54 -9.09 3.22
N LEU A 31 -2.88 -8.67 4.30
CA LEU A 31 -1.55 -9.18 4.69
C LEU A 31 -1.55 -10.69 4.90
N ALA A 32 -2.63 -11.26 5.45
CA ALA A 32 -2.77 -12.69 5.65
C ALA A 32 -2.93 -13.49 4.33
N ASN A 33 -3.44 -12.85 3.28
CA ASN A 33 -3.70 -13.47 1.97
C ASN A 33 -2.72 -13.01 0.88
N LEU A 34 -1.79 -12.10 1.21
CA LEU A 34 -0.88 -11.53 0.25
C LEU A 34 0.13 -12.59 -0.19
N PRO A 35 0.25 -12.90 -1.50
CA PRO A 35 1.20 -13.90 -1.96
C PRO A 35 2.65 -13.52 -1.62
N LYS A 36 3.50 -14.53 -1.46
CA LYS A 36 4.95 -14.30 -1.26
C LYS A 36 5.51 -13.50 -2.45
N GLY A 37 6.35 -12.52 -2.13
CA GLY A 37 6.99 -11.66 -3.11
C GLY A 37 6.36 -10.27 -3.22
N PHE A 38 5.14 -10.07 -2.75
CA PHE A 38 4.57 -8.72 -2.63
C PHE A 38 4.95 -8.08 -1.31
N VAL A 39 5.04 -6.75 -1.28
CA VAL A 39 5.33 -5.99 -0.06
C VAL A 39 4.35 -4.82 0.09
N GLU A 40 4.08 -4.46 1.34
CA GLU A 40 3.28 -3.30 1.72
C GLU A 40 4.18 -2.06 1.86
N GLU A 41 3.86 -0.97 1.18
CA GLU A 41 4.57 0.30 1.29
C GLU A 41 3.63 1.50 1.09
N MET A 42 4.11 2.71 1.41
CA MET A 42 3.39 3.92 1.03
C MET A 42 3.57 4.18 -0.47
N SER A 43 2.46 4.28 -1.19
CA SER A 43 2.44 4.51 -2.64
C SER A 43 1.36 5.53 -3.00
N TYR A 44 1.73 6.60 -3.70
CA TYR A 44 0.83 7.70 -4.08
C TYR A 44 -0.06 8.24 -2.94
N GLY A 45 0.50 8.36 -1.72
CA GLY A 45 -0.22 8.85 -0.54
C GLY A 45 -1.27 7.89 0.03
N MET A 46 -1.12 6.59 -0.24
CA MET A 46 -2.01 5.52 0.21
C MET A 46 -1.16 4.30 0.61
N ILE A 47 -1.77 3.32 1.28
CA ILE A 47 -1.12 2.02 1.50
C ILE A 47 -1.22 1.24 0.19
N GLY A 48 -0.06 0.95 -0.42
CA GLY A 48 0.06 0.18 -1.65
C GLY A 48 0.68 -1.18 -1.38
N TYR A 49 0.25 -2.15 -2.19
CA TYR A 49 0.84 -3.47 -2.27
C TYR A 49 1.50 -3.57 -3.64
N ILE A 50 2.80 -3.86 -3.65
CA ILE A 50 3.63 -3.78 -4.86
C ILE A 50 4.48 -5.03 -5.03
N VAL A 51 4.99 -5.21 -6.25
CA VAL A 51 6.05 -6.18 -6.55
C VAL A 51 7.40 -5.43 -6.48
N PRO A 52 8.31 -5.80 -5.58
CA PRO A 52 9.56 -5.08 -5.37
C PRO A 52 10.51 -5.29 -6.55
N HIS A 53 11.37 -4.30 -6.79
CA HIS A 53 12.39 -4.32 -7.84
C HIS A 53 13.28 -5.56 -7.83
N SER A 54 13.47 -6.19 -6.67
CA SER A 54 14.30 -7.39 -6.51
C SER A 54 13.80 -8.62 -7.26
N ILE A 55 12.49 -8.74 -7.50
CA ILE A 55 11.87 -9.87 -8.22
C ILE A 55 11.22 -9.45 -9.54
N TYR A 56 11.33 -8.16 -9.86
CA TYR A 56 10.64 -7.52 -10.94
C TYR A 56 11.53 -7.46 -12.20
N PRO A 57 11.10 -8.06 -13.34
CA PRO A 57 11.91 -8.09 -14.56
C PRO A 57 12.20 -6.69 -15.13
N LYS A 58 13.41 -6.49 -15.63
CA LYS A 58 13.82 -5.22 -16.27
C LYS A 58 12.90 -4.91 -17.47
N GLY A 59 12.36 -3.69 -17.52
CA GLY A 59 11.63 -3.15 -18.67
C GLY A 59 10.11 -3.35 -18.68
N TYR A 60 9.53 -3.90 -17.61
CA TYR A 60 8.10 -4.23 -17.56
C TYR A 60 7.17 -3.03 -17.19
N HIS A 61 7.73 -1.88 -16.82
CA HIS A 61 7.05 -0.71 -16.28
C HIS A 61 7.73 0.50 -16.91
N CYS A 62 6.91 1.47 -17.33
CA CYS A 62 7.36 2.61 -18.11
C CYS A 62 8.41 3.46 -17.35
N ASP A 63 8.34 3.48 -16.02
CA ASP A 63 9.40 4.02 -15.15
C ASP A 63 10.10 2.87 -14.38
N PRO A 64 11.32 2.49 -14.74
CA PRO A 64 12.06 1.42 -14.08
C PRO A 64 12.55 1.79 -12.67
N LYS A 65 12.36 3.02 -12.20
CA LYS A 65 12.65 3.41 -10.81
C LYS A 65 11.50 3.08 -9.87
N LEU A 66 10.29 2.93 -10.38
CA LEU A 66 9.11 2.63 -9.57
C LEU A 66 8.83 1.13 -9.54
N PRO A 67 8.46 0.57 -8.38
CA PRO A 67 8.03 -0.82 -8.30
C PRO A 67 6.74 -1.03 -9.10
N LEU A 68 6.45 -2.27 -9.46
CA LEU A 68 5.22 -2.59 -10.18
C LEU A 68 4.03 -2.57 -9.21
N PRO A 69 3.04 -1.67 -9.38
CA PRO A 69 1.88 -1.61 -8.51
C PRO A 69 0.98 -2.83 -8.69
N PHE A 70 0.43 -3.34 -7.59
CA PHE A 70 -0.62 -4.36 -7.62
C PHE A 70 -1.98 -3.77 -7.28
N PHE A 71 -2.16 -3.24 -6.06
CA PHE A 71 -3.33 -2.46 -5.66
C PHE A 71 -3.02 -1.59 -4.44
N SER A 72 -3.92 -0.64 -4.15
CA SER A 72 -3.82 0.22 -2.97
C SER A 72 -5.15 0.29 -2.23
N ILE A 73 -5.08 0.56 -0.93
CA ILE A 73 -6.25 0.85 -0.09
C ILE A 73 -6.12 2.26 0.49
N ALA A 74 -7.26 2.95 0.59
CA ALA A 74 -7.29 4.29 1.15
C ALA A 74 -8.58 4.59 1.91
N SER A 75 -8.47 5.35 2.99
CA SER A 75 -9.62 5.92 3.70
C SER A 75 -9.92 7.31 3.12
N GLN A 76 -10.64 7.35 2.00
CA GLN A 76 -11.05 8.60 1.36
C GLN A 76 -12.49 8.99 1.72
N LYS A 77 -12.80 10.28 1.56
CA LYS A 77 -14.16 10.84 1.67
C LYS A 77 -14.54 11.43 0.32
#